data_AF-A0A2G6AR57-F1
#
_entry.id   AF-A0A2G6AR57-F1
#
_cell.length_a   1.000
_cell.length_b   1.000
_cell.length_c   1.000
_cell.angle_alpha   90.00
_cell.angle_beta   90.00
_cell.angle_gamma   90.00
#
_symmetry.space_group_name_H-M   'P 1'
#
loop_
_entity.id
_entity.type
_entity.pdbx_description
1 polymer ?
#
loop_
_entity_poly.entity_id
_entity_poly.type
_entity_poly.pdbx_seq_one_letter_code
_entity_poly.pdbx_strand_id
1 'polypeptide(L)'
;MAQTLLIYMVILSLWAFLAMGYDKRQAKKKKQRVPERNLWLLALLGGGVGAYVGMQFFHHKTRKTHFRIGFLLLMMIDIVLLLAIYGVKFPTTVIF
;
A
#
# COMPACT_ATOMS: atom_id res chain seq x y z
N MET A 1 -15.03 14.08 8.02
CA MET A 1 -15.07 12.89 7.14
C MET A 1 -13.70 12.55 6.54
N ALA A 2 -13.01 13.49 5.87
CA ALA A 2 -11.68 13.23 5.29
C ALA A 2 -10.60 12.79 6.31
N GLN A 3 -10.55 13.41 7.49
CA GLN A 3 -9.57 13.05 8.54
C GLN A 3 -9.71 11.58 9.01
N THR A 4 -10.94 11.10 9.19
CA THR A 4 -11.19 9.71 9.60
C THR A 4 -10.69 8.71 8.55
N LEU A 5 -10.87 9.03 7.27
CA LEU A 5 -10.39 8.17 6.18
C LEU A 5 -8.88 8.17 6.08
N LEU A 6 -8.24 9.31 6.34
CA LEU A 6 -6.78 9.42 6.34
C LEU A 6 -6.17 8.58 7.47
N ILE A 7 -6.74 8.65 8.68
CA ILE A 7 -6.33 7.79 9.80
C ILE A 7 -6.51 6.32 9.43
N TYR A 8 -7.63 5.96 8.80
CA TYR A 8 -7.88 4.59 8.34
C TYR A 8 -6.83 4.10 7.33
N MET A 9 -6.49 4.91 6.32
CA MET A 9 -5.45 4.59 5.33
C MET A 9 -4.06 4.48 5.95
N VAL A 10 -3.73 5.33 6.93
CA VAL A 10 -2.45 5.27 7.66
C VAL A 10 -2.36 3.98 8.48
N ILE A 11 -3.43 3.61 9.18
CA ILE A 11 -3.48 2.36 9.96
C ILE A 11 -3.30 1.15 9.04
N LEU A 12 -4.02 1.10 7.92
CA LEU A 12 -3.90 0.01 6.94
C LEU A 12 -2.52 -0.04 6.29
N SER A 13 -1.93 1.11 5.98
CA SER A 13 -0.57 1.20 5.44
C SER A 13 0.46 0.67 6.45
N LEU A 14 0.35 1.04 7.72
CA LEU A 14 1.19 0.50 8.79
C LEU A 14 1.00 -1.01 8.95
N TRP A 15 -0.25 -1.50 8.93
CA TRP A 15 -0.55 -2.92 8.99
C TRP A 15 0.06 -3.69 7.81
N ALA A 16 -0.07 -3.18 6.58
CA ALA A 16 0.50 -3.78 5.39
C ALA A 16 2.04 -3.80 5.43
N PHE A 17 2.66 -2.73 5.92
CA PHE A 17 4.11 -2.64 6.14
C PHE A 17 4.59 -3.69 7.15
N LEU A 18 3.91 -3.79 8.30
CA LEU A 18 4.23 -4.77 9.34
C LEU A 18 4.04 -6.20 8.84
N ALA A 19 2.99 -6.48 8.07
CA ALA A 19 2.75 -7.78 7.47
C ALA A 19 3.90 -8.21 6.54
N MET A 20 4.46 -7.29 5.73
CA MET A 20 5.65 -7.58 4.92
C MET A 20 6.91 -7.81 5.76
N GLY A 21 7.11 -7.03 6.82
CA GLY A 21 8.22 -7.23 7.74
C GLY A 21 8.13 -8.58 8.46
N TYR A 22 6.92 -8.97 8.85
CA TYR A 22 6.64 -10.27 9.45
C TYR A 22 6.92 -11.41 8.46
N ASP A 23 6.51 -11.29 7.19
CA ASP A 23 6.81 -12.29 6.15
C ASP A 23 8.33 -12.50 5.99
N LYS A 24 9.13 -11.41 5.96
CA LYS A 24 10.60 -11.51 5.93
C LYS A 24 11.19 -12.19 7.17
N ARG A 25 10.65 -11.89 8.36
CA ARG A 25 11.07 -12.55 9.62
C ARG A 25 10.76 -14.04 9.59
N GLN A 26 9.59 -14.43 9.10
CA GLN A 26 9.19 -15.83 8.96
C GLN A 26 10.05 -16.57 7.92
N ALA A 27 10.41 -15.92 6.81
CA ALA A 27 11.33 -16.46 5.82
C ALA A 27 12.72 -16.74 6.43
N LYS A 28 13.24 -15.84 7.28
CA LYS A 28 14.51 -16.07 8.00
C LYS A 28 14.42 -17.22 9.01
N LYS A 29 13.27 -17.39 9.68
CA LYS A 29 13.05 -18.44 10.67
C LYS A 29 12.62 -19.80 10.07
N LYS A 30 12.61 -19.95 8.73
CA LYS A 30 12.06 -21.12 8.00
C LYS A 30 10.63 -21.51 8.44
N LYS A 31 9.86 -20.55 8.95
CA LYS A 31 8.46 -20.77 9.36
C LYS A 31 7.51 -20.55 8.18
N GLN A 32 6.23 -20.88 8.36
CA GLN A 32 5.21 -20.64 7.34
C GLN A 32 5.23 -19.18 6.88
N ARG A 33 5.34 -18.99 5.57
CA ARG A 33 5.29 -17.69 4.89
C ARG A 33 3.87 -17.17 4.88
N VAL A 34 3.70 -15.85 4.90
CA VAL A 34 2.38 -15.23 4.81
C VAL A 34 1.82 -15.48 3.41
N PRO A 35 0.58 -15.99 3.29
CA PRO A 35 -0.04 -16.19 2.00
C PRO A 35 -0.18 -14.86 1.27
N GLU A 36 0.19 -14.86 -0.01
CA GLU A 36 0.17 -13.66 -0.85
C GLU A 36 -1.20 -12.98 -0.88
N ARG A 37 -2.27 -13.77 -0.78
CA ARG A 37 -3.66 -13.29 -0.70
C ARG A 37 -3.89 -12.28 0.42
N ASN A 38 -3.30 -12.45 1.60
CA ASN A 38 -3.50 -11.53 2.72
C ASN A 38 -2.85 -10.16 2.44
N LEU A 39 -1.69 -10.16 1.78
CA LEU A 39 -1.01 -8.92 1.38
C LEU A 39 -1.81 -8.17 0.31
N TRP A 40 -2.39 -8.91 -0.65
CA TRP A 40 -3.28 -8.34 -1.65
C TRP A 40 -4.56 -7.76 -1.04
N LEU A 41 -5.19 -8.46 -0.10
CA LEU A 41 -6.37 -7.97 0.62
C LEU A 41 -6.07 -6.68 1.39
N LEU A 42 -4.94 -6.64 2.10
CA LEU A 42 -4.49 -5.43 2.82
C LEU A 42 -4.29 -4.24 1.89
N ALA A 43 -3.66 -4.46 0.73
CA ALA A 43 -3.47 -3.38 -0.23
C ALA A 43 -4.77 -2.95 -0.92
N LEU A 44 -5.69 -3.87 -1.20
CA LEU A 44 -7.03 -3.56 -1.72
C LEU A 44 -7.89 -2.76 -0.74
N LEU A 45 -7.70 -2.95 0.57
CA LEU A 45 -8.44 -2.23 1.59
C LEU A 45 -7.95 -0.77 1.80
N GLY A 46 -6.81 -0.39 1.23
CA GLY A 46 -6.22 0.95 1.38
C GLY A 46 -4.82 0.97 2.01
N GLY A 47 -4.15 -0.19 2.09
CA GLY A 47 -2.77 -0.32 2.54
C GLY A 47 -1.75 -0.40 1.40
N GLY A 48 -2.11 -0.03 0.17
CA GLY A 48 -1.27 -0.19 -1.03
C GLY A 48 0.05 0.56 -0.92
N VAL A 49 0.01 1.79 -0.38
CA VAL A 49 1.21 2.60 -0.12
C VAL A 49 2.15 1.89 0.87
N GLY A 50 1.64 1.49 2.04
CA GLY A 50 2.44 0.80 3.05
C GLY A 50 2.96 -0.57 2.61
N ALA A 51 2.19 -1.29 1.80
CA ALA A 51 2.61 -2.52 1.17
C ALA A 51 3.76 -2.30 0.19
N TYR A 52 3.65 -1.32 -0.72
CA TYR A 52 4.71 -1.02 -1.68
C TYR A 52 6.01 -0.58 -0.98
N VAL A 53 5.90 0.31 0.02
CA VAL A 53 7.04 0.75 0.83
C VAL A 53 7.66 -0.42 1.59
N GLY A 54 6.84 -1.30 2.18
CA GLY A 54 7.31 -2.53 2.82
C GLY A 54 8.08 -3.43 1.85
N MET A 55 7.61 -3.55 0.62
CA MET A 55 8.22 -4.40 -0.41
C MET A 55 9.63 -3.91 -0.76
N GLN A 56 9.76 -2.59 -0.98
CA GLN A 56 11.05 -1.95 -1.26
C GLN A 56 11.98 -2.04 -0.04
N PHE A 57 11.50 -1.68 1.15
CA PHE A 57 12.31 -1.64 2.37
C PHE A 57 12.85 -3.02 2.74
N PHE A 58 11.98 -4.03 2.75
CA PHE A 58 12.37 -5.38 3.10
C PHE A 58 13.07 -6.12 1.95
N HIS A 59 13.13 -5.55 0.74
CA HIS A 59 13.67 -6.21 -0.46
C HIS A 59 13.13 -7.64 -0.63
N HIS A 60 11.90 -7.87 -0.18
CA HIS A 60 11.31 -9.19 -0.10
C HIS A 60 10.37 -9.38 -1.28
N LYS A 61 10.55 -10.45 -2.05
CA LYS A 61 9.76 -10.78 -3.25
C LYS A 61 9.76 -9.71 -4.36
N THR A 62 10.84 -8.91 -4.50
CA THR A 62 11.03 -7.98 -5.63
C THR A 62 11.19 -8.64 -7.01
N ARG A 63 11.47 -9.95 -7.07
CA ARG A 63 11.63 -10.69 -8.34
C ARG A 63 10.33 -11.14 -8.99
N LYS A 64 9.19 -11.10 -8.28
CA LYS A 64 7.89 -11.44 -8.88
C LYS A 64 7.27 -10.17 -9.47
N THR A 65 7.39 -10.01 -10.79
CA THR A 65 6.93 -8.81 -11.52
C THR A 65 5.44 -8.52 -11.30
N HIS A 66 4.60 -9.56 -11.22
CA HIS A 66 3.17 -9.42 -10.89
C HIS A 66 2.92 -8.77 -9.53
N PHE A 67 3.75 -9.08 -8.52
CA PHE A 67 3.65 -8.47 -7.21
C PHE A 67 4.01 -6.99 -7.31
N ARG A 68 5.13 -6.66 -7.96
CA ARG A 68 5.59 -5.28 -8.08
C ARG A 68 4.58 -4.38 -8.81
N ILE A 69 4.05 -4.85 -9.94
CA ILE A 69 3.06 -4.11 -10.73
C ILE A 69 1.76 -4.00 -9.95
N GLY A 70 1.30 -5.08 -9.30
CA GLY A 70 0.09 -5.07 -8.49
C GLY A 70 0.10 -4.03 -7.37
N PHE A 71 1.15 -4.03 -6.54
CA PHE A 71 1.27 -3.05 -5.45
C PHE A 71 1.52 -1.64 -5.97
N LEU A 72 2.21 -1.46 -7.10
CA LEU A 72 2.35 -0.15 -7.73
C LEU A 72 0.98 0.39 -8.18
N LEU A 73 0.16 -0.45 -8.81
CA LEU A 73 -1.16 -0.07 -9.30
C LEU A 73 -2.12 0.26 -8.14
N LEU A 74 -2.08 -0.53 -7.07
CA LEU A 74 -2.84 -0.25 -5.84
C LEU A 74 -2.37 1.02 -5.13
N MET A 75 -1.06 1.28 -5.09
CA MET A 75 -0.52 2.55 -4.60
C MET A 75 -1.02 3.74 -5.43
N MET A 76 -1.08 3.62 -6.75
CA MET A 76 -1.64 4.68 -7.61
C MET A 76 -3.13 4.90 -7.32
N ILE A 77 -3.91 3.83 -7.10
CA ILE A 77 -5.32 3.93 -6.72
C ILE A 77 -5.48 4.67 -5.39
N ASP A 78 -4.67 4.33 -4.38
CA ASP A 78 -4.70 5.01 -3.07
C ASP A 78 -4.39 6.52 -3.21
N ILE A 79 -3.41 6.87 -4.05
CA ILE A 79 -3.05 8.27 -4.32
C ILE A 79 -4.19 9.01 -5.04
N VAL A 80 -4.79 8.40 -6.06
CA VAL A 80 -5.93 8.98 -6.79
C VAL A 80 -7.12 9.16 -5.85
N LEU A 81 -7.39 8.19 -4.98
CA LEU A 81 -8.44 8.28 -3.98
C LEU A 81 -8.17 9.43 -3.00
N LEU A 82 -6.94 9.54 -2.49
CA LEU A 82 -6.52 10.64 -1.61
C LEU A 82 -6.69 12.00 -2.28
N LEU A 83 -6.30 12.15 -3.56
CA LEU A 83 -6.46 13.38 -4.34
C LEU A 83 -7.95 13.73 -4.55
N ALA A 84 -8.78 12.73 -4.84
CA ALA A 84 -10.22 12.90 -4.97
C ALA A 84 -10.87 13.34 -3.64
N ILE A 85 -10.46 12.75 -2.51
CA ILE A 85 -10.99 13.05 -1.18
C ILE A 85 -10.55 14.44 -0.69
N TYR A 86 -9.29 14.82 -0.93
CA TYR A 86 -8.81 16.15 -0.59
C TYR A 86 -9.45 17.25 -1.43
N GLY A 87 -10.26 16.87 -2.43
CA GLY A 87 -10.95 17.82 -3.27
C GLY A 87 -9.92 18.73 -3.91
N VAL A 88 -8.93 18.15 -4.60
CA VAL A 88 -8.32 18.88 -5.70
C VAL A 88 -9.45 19.14 -6.70
N LYS A 89 -10.24 20.18 -6.44
CA LYS A 89 -10.61 21.10 -7.51
C LYS A 89 -9.27 21.38 -8.15
N PHE A 90 -9.00 20.78 -9.32
CA PHE A 90 -8.01 21.36 -10.20
C PHE A 90 -8.26 22.87 -10.12
N PRO A 91 -7.26 23.71 -9.83
CA PRO A 91 -7.46 25.14 -9.96
C PRO A 91 -7.83 25.37 -11.43
N THR A 92 -9.12 25.36 -11.74
CA THR A 92 -9.73 25.87 -12.98
C THR A 92 -9.72 27.39 -12.97
N THR A 93 -8.81 27.98 -12.20
CA THR A 93 -8.33 29.35 -12.27
C THR A 93 -6.85 29.31 -12.53
N VAL A 94 -6.48 28.91 -13.74
CA VAL A 94 -5.44 29.66 -14.44
C VAL A 94 -6.16 30.31 -15.62
N ILE A 95 -6.81 31.42 -15.30
CA ILE A 95 -7.12 32.46 -16.26
C ILE A 95 -5.77 33.00 -16.71
N PHE A 96 -5.41 32.73 -17.96
CA PHE A 96 -4.65 33.62 -18.83
C PHE A 96 -5.20 33.45 -20.24
#